data_AF-A0A929XRC9-F1
#
_entry.id   AF-A0A929XRC9-F1
#
_cell.length_a   1.000
_cell.length_b   1.000
_cell.length_c   1.000
_cell.angle_alpha   90.00
_cell.angle_beta   90.00
_cell.angle_gamma   90.00
#
_symmetry.space_group_name_H-M   'P 1'
#
loop_
_entity.id
_entity.type
_entity.pdbx_description
1 polymer ?
#
loop_
_entity_poly.entity_id
_entity_poly.type
_entity_poly.pdbx_seq_one_letter_code
_entity_poly.pdbx_strand_id
1 'polypeptide(L)'
;GQGLKSRIAHIHTKTAGLGRSGGLDSTLALLVAVRAFDLLGLSRDGILAVTMPCFGTTDRTYQNACKMAKALRVTLKEVNIKEAVSLHFRDIGQDPEKQDVTFENAQARERTQVLMDLANQCGGLVVGTGDLSELALGWATYNGDHMSMYGVNAGIPKTLVRHLVSYYANTCGDTELSAVLQDVLHTPVSPELVAPKNGEIVQKTEDLVGPYELHDFFLYYMLRCGFPPRKLYRIACRSFAGAYEKETILKWMKVFYRRFFAQQFKRSCLPDGPKIGSVSLSPRTDLRMPSDASAALWLKEVEALEG
;
A
#
# COMPACT_ATOMS: atom_id res chain seq x y z
N GLY A 1 -10.67 8.35 -8.76
CA GLY A 1 -10.85 9.34 -9.83
C GLY A 1 -11.34 10.68 -9.29
N GLN A 2 -12.64 10.81 -9.00
CA GLN A 2 -13.25 12.10 -8.62
C GLN A 2 -12.62 12.78 -7.38
N GLY A 3 -12.28 12.02 -6.33
CA GLY A 3 -11.63 12.59 -5.13
C GLY A 3 -10.31 13.30 -5.45
N LEU A 4 -9.41 12.63 -6.18
CA LEU A 4 -8.14 13.22 -6.61
C LEU A 4 -8.35 14.39 -7.58
N LYS A 5 -9.31 14.27 -8.51
CA LYS A 5 -9.71 15.35 -9.43
C LYS A 5 -10.05 16.63 -8.65
N SER A 6 -10.93 16.52 -7.65
CA SER A 6 -11.32 17.66 -6.81
C SER A 6 -10.13 18.24 -6.03
N ARG A 7 -9.25 17.39 -5.51
CA ARG A 7 -8.05 17.83 -4.79
C ARG A 7 -7.11 18.64 -5.69
N ILE A 8 -6.80 18.14 -6.88
CA ILE A 8 -5.94 18.81 -7.87
C ILE A 8 -6.54 20.16 -8.26
N ALA A 9 -7.83 20.20 -8.58
CA ALA A 9 -8.53 21.42 -8.96
C ALA A 9 -8.52 22.47 -7.83
N HIS A 10 -8.72 22.05 -6.58
CA HIS A 10 -8.79 22.94 -5.43
C HIS A 10 -7.47 23.64 -5.12
N ILE A 11 -6.34 22.96 -5.33
CA ILE A 11 -5.01 23.56 -5.09
C ILE A 11 -4.42 24.20 -6.36
N HIS A 12 -5.16 24.18 -7.47
CA HIS A 12 -4.76 24.74 -8.76
C HIS A 12 -3.43 24.21 -9.30
N THR A 13 -3.05 22.98 -8.94
CA THR A 13 -1.84 22.35 -9.49
C THR A 13 -2.12 21.69 -10.85
N LYS A 14 -1.07 21.58 -11.66
CA LYS A 14 -1.07 20.84 -12.92
C LYS A 14 -0.15 19.61 -12.85
N THR A 15 0.42 19.32 -11.69
CA THR A 15 1.41 18.28 -11.50
C THR A 15 1.07 17.38 -10.31
N ALA A 16 1.32 16.08 -10.46
CA ALA A 16 1.14 15.10 -9.40
C ALA A 16 2.23 14.04 -9.49
N GLY A 17 2.94 13.81 -8.40
CA GLY A 17 3.99 12.80 -8.30
C GLY A 17 3.54 11.57 -7.51
N LEU A 18 4.02 10.39 -7.90
CA LEU A 18 3.88 9.17 -7.10
C LEU A 18 5.05 8.22 -7.31
N GLY A 19 5.39 7.48 -6.26
CA GLY A 19 6.38 6.42 -6.34
C GLY A 19 5.86 5.23 -7.15
N ARG A 20 6.61 4.81 -8.16
CA ARG A 20 6.30 3.64 -8.98
C ARG A 20 7.22 2.49 -8.61
N SER A 21 6.71 1.64 -7.72
CA SER A 21 7.39 0.43 -7.24
C SER A 21 7.15 -0.82 -8.09
N GLY A 22 6.50 -0.73 -9.27
CA GLY A 22 6.09 -1.93 -10.03
C GLY A 22 4.91 -2.71 -9.43
N GLY A 23 4.64 -2.57 -8.13
CA GLY A 23 3.56 -3.26 -7.42
C GLY A 23 2.13 -2.84 -7.77
N LEU A 24 1.17 -3.54 -7.16
CA LEU A 24 -0.26 -3.44 -7.45
C LEU A 24 -0.87 -2.10 -7.02
N ASP A 25 -0.51 -1.59 -5.83
CA ASP A 25 -1.17 -0.40 -5.26
C ASP A 25 -0.70 0.88 -5.96
N SER A 26 0.60 0.97 -6.25
CA SER A 26 1.14 2.07 -7.05
C SER A 26 0.62 2.04 -8.49
N THR A 27 0.28 0.85 -9.03
CA THR A 27 -0.42 0.72 -10.32
C THR A 27 -1.82 1.32 -10.25
N LEU A 28 -2.62 0.93 -9.26
CA LEU A 28 -3.98 1.48 -9.10
C LEU A 28 -3.95 3.00 -8.90
N ALA A 29 -3.01 3.50 -8.08
CA ALA A 29 -2.86 4.93 -7.83
C ALA A 29 -2.52 5.70 -9.12
N LEU A 30 -1.62 5.15 -9.96
CA LEU A 30 -1.28 5.74 -11.25
C LEU A 30 -2.47 5.79 -12.21
N LEU A 31 -3.24 4.70 -12.30
CA LEU A 31 -4.47 4.65 -13.10
C LEU A 31 -5.49 5.69 -12.62
N VAL A 32 -5.62 5.86 -11.31
CA VAL A 32 -6.49 6.89 -10.70
C VAL A 32 -5.99 8.30 -11.01
N ALA A 33 -4.68 8.55 -10.99
CA ALA A 33 -4.08 9.82 -11.36
C ALA A 33 -4.33 10.17 -12.83
N VAL A 34 -4.08 9.22 -13.74
CA VAL A 34 -4.38 9.37 -15.18
C VAL A 34 -5.85 9.73 -15.39
N ARG A 35 -6.76 8.99 -14.76
CA ARG A 35 -8.20 9.28 -14.88
C ARG A 35 -8.56 10.65 -14.31
N ALA A 36 -7.92 11.10 -13.22
CA ALA A 36 -8.18 12.42 -12.65
C ALA A 36 -7.72 13.55 -13.58
N PHE A 37 -6.55 13.41 -14.20
CA PHE A 37 -6.03 14.35 -15.19
C PHE A 37 -6.90 14.42 -16.45
N ASP A 38 -7.30 13.26 -16.98
CA ASP A 38 -8.23 13.19 -18.13
C ASP A 38 -9.55 13.92 -17.83
N LEU A 39 -10.11 13.74 -16.63
CA LEU A 39 -11.35 14.40 -16.20
C LEU A 39 -11.19 15.92 -15.99
N LEU A 40 -9.97 16.43 -15.87
CA LEU A 40 -9.65 17.86 -15.78
C LEU A 40 -9.22 18.46 -17.12
N GLY A 41 -9.01 17.63 -18.15
CA GLY A 41 -8.40 18.07 -19.40
C GLY A 41 -6.93 18.51 -19.23
N LEU A 42 -6.22 18.00 -18.22
CA LEU A 42 -4.80 18.27 -18.01
C LEU A 42 -3.93 17.32 -18.84
N SER A 43 -2.75 17.79 -19.26
CA SER A 43 -1.76 16.90 -19.91
C SER A 43 -1.29 15.83 -18.93
N ARG A 44 -1.28 14.57 -19.38
CA ARG A 44 -0.72 13.45 -18.63
C ARG A 44 0.78 13.58 -18.38
N ASP A 45 1.49 14.44 -19.12
CA ASP A 45 2.90 14.78 -18.86
C ASP A 45 3.10 15.40 -17.46
N GLY A 46 2.06 16.02 -16.90
CA GLY A 46 2.07 16.53 -15.53
C GLY A 46 2.04 15.44 -14.46
N ILE A 47 1.82 14.18 -14.83
CA ILE A 47 1.92 13.04 -13.92
C ILE A 47 3.37 12.56 -13.91
N LEU A 48 4.01 12.66 -12.75
CA LEU A 48 5.38 12.22 -12.54
C LEU A 48 5.38 10.84 -11.86
N ALA A 49 5.57 9.78 -12.64
CA ALA A 49 5.83 8.44 -12.13
C ALA A 49 7.32 8.32 -11.78
N VAL A 50 7.65 8.28 -10.49
CA VAL A 50 9.03 8.27 -10.01
C VAL A 50 9.45 6.84 -9.67
N THR A 51 10.39 6.27 -10.41
CA THR A 51 11.06 5.03 -10.02
C THR A 51 12.31 5.35 -9.19
N MET A 52 12.47 4.66 -8.06
CA MET A 52 13.54 4.94 -7.09
C MET A 52 14.33 3.67 -6.76
N PRO A 53 15.22 3.22 -7.67
CA PRO A 53 16.02 2.02 -7.47
C PRO A 53 16.89 2.10 -6.22
N CYS A 54 16.98 0.97 -5.51
CA CYS A 54 17.89 0.78 -4.37
C CYS A 54 18.37 -0.69 -4.33
N PHE A 55 18.75 -1.21 -3.16
CA PHE A 55 19.35 -2.53 -3.01
C PHE A 55 18.44 -3.70 -3.45
N GLY A 56 17.12 -3.56 -3.32
CA GLY A 56 16.13 -4.60 -3.64
C GLY A 56 15.52 -4.54 -5.04
N THR A 57 15.88 -3.54 -5.85
CA THR A 57 15.22 -3.31 -7.15
C THR A 57 15.66 -4.35 -8.18
N THR A 58 14.68 -4.92 -8.89
CA THR A 58 14.92 -5.93 -9.93
C THR A 58 14.71 -5.35 -11.31
N ASP A 59 15.34 -5.94 -12.32
CA ASP A 59 15.11 -5.56 -13.73
C ASP A 59 13.63 -5.67 -14.10
N ARG A 60 12.92 -6.70 -13.60
CA ARG A 60 11.50 -6.90 -13.90
C ARG A 60 10.65 -5.74 -13.40
N THR A 61 10.82 -5.34 -12.13
CA THR A 61 9.98 -4.33 -11.50
C THR A 61 10.27 -2.93 -12.05
N TYR A 62 11.54 -2.66 -12.36
CA TYR A 62 11.97 -1.49 -13.12
C TYR A 62 11.34 -1.43 -14.52
N GLN A 63 11.45 -2.50 -15.31
CA GLN A 63 10.89 -2.56 -16.66
C GLN A 63 9.36 -2.42 -16.65
N ASN A 64 8.67 -2.95 -15.64
CA ASN A 64 7.23 -2.75 -15.47
C ASN A 64 6.87 -1.30 -15.17
N ALA A 65 7.67 -0.59 -14.37
CA ALA A 65 7.50 0.84 -14.16
C ALA A 65 7.63 1.62 -15.48
N CYS A 66 8.67 1.31 -16.28
CA CYS A 66 8.94 1.94 -17.57
C CYS A 66 7.82 1.69 -18.59
N LYS A 67 7.43 0.43 -18.79
CA LYS A 67 6.35 0.04 -19.71
C LYS A 67 5.02 0.68 -19.33
N MET A 68 4.69 0.68 -18.03
CA MET A 68 3.47 1.31 -17.54
C MET A 68 3.44 2.81 -17.82
N ALA A 69 4.54 3.52 -17.56
CA ALA A 69 4.62 4.95 -17.79
C ALA A 69 4.45 5.30 -19.28
N LYS A 70 5.10 4.51 -20.16
CA LYS A 70 4.98 4.64 -21.61
C LYS A 70 3.54 4.39 -22.09
N ALA A 71 2.93 3.27 -21.67
CA ALA A 71 1.56 2.90 -22.07
C ALA A 71 0.53 3.96 -21.63
N LEU A 72 0.70 4.52 -20.44
CA LEU A 72 -0.19 5.55 -19.90
C LEU A 72 0.13 6.97 -20.39
N ARG A 73 1.26 7.17 -21.06
CA ARG A 73 1.77 8.47 -21.55
C ARG A 73 1.96 9.47 -20.41
N VAL A 74 2.62 9.03 -19.36
CA VAL A 74 3.00 9.87 -18.20
C VAL A 74 4.51 10.08 -18.18
N THR A 75 4.96 11.10 -17.46
CA THR A 75 6.40 11.36 -17.33
C THR A 75 7.02 10.36 -16.37
N LEU A 76 7.99 9.57 -16.85
CA LEU A 76 8.82 8.72 -16.01
C LEU A 76 10.05 9.50 -15.55
N LYS A 77 10.36 9.46 -14.26
CA LYS A 77 11.62 9.96 -13.71
C LYS A 77 12.27 8.90 -12.85
N GLU A 78 13.55 8.66 -13.10
CA GLU A 78 14.38 7.82 -12.24
C GLU A 78 15.17 8.69 -11.27
N VAL A 79 15.18 8.28 -10.00
CA VAL A 79 16.07 8.83 -8.96
C VAL A 79 16.69 7.66 -8.22
N ASN A 80 17.94 7.32 -8.54
CA ASN A 80 18.66 6.28 -7.82
C ASN A 80 19.01 6.78 -6.41
N ILE A 81 18.49 6.10 -5.38
CA ILE A 81 18.65 6.51 -3.98
C ILE A 81 19.75 5.72 -3.26
N LYS A 82 20.45 4.81 -3.93
CA LYS A 82 21.41 3.88 -3.31
C LYS A 82 22.53 4.61 -2.58
N GLU A 83 23.13 5.63 -3.19
CA GLU A 83 24.21 6.41 -2.56
C GLU A 83 23.72 7.21 -1.36
N ALA A 84 22.55 7.85 -1.47
CA ALA A 84 21.94 8.61 -0.38
C ALA A 84 21.67 7.72 0.84
N VAL A 85 21.06 6.54 0.62
CA VAL A 85 20.82 5.56 1.69
C VAL A 85 22.15 5.02 2.25
N SER A 86 23.15 4.73 1.40
CA SER A 86 24.44 4.22 1.86
C SER A 86 25.20 5.25 2.72
N LEU A 87 25.11 6.54 2.37
CA LEU A 87 25.63 7.61 3.21
C LEU A 87 24.87 7.68 4.53
N HIS A 88 23.55 7.66 4.50
CA HIS A 88 22.73 7.68 5.70
C HIS A 88 23.04 6.51 6.65
N PHE A 89 23.26 5.31 6.12
CA PHE A 89 23.70 4.15 6.90
C PHE A 89 25.03 4.39 7.61
N ARG A 90 26.02 4.99 6.93
CA ARG A 90 27.29 5.37 7.57
C ARG A 90 27.07 6.39 8.68
N ASP A 91 26.26 7.41 8.42
CA ASP A 91 26.03 8.51 9.37
C ASP A 91 25.36 8.05 10.67
N ILE A 92 24.48 7.03 10.60
CA ILE A 92 23.79 6.46 11.77
C ILE A 92 24.47 5.22 12.33
N GLY A 93 25.56 4.74 11.70
CA GLY A 93 26.25 3.51 12.09
C GLY A 93 25.46 2.23 11.83
N GLN A 94 24.55 2.22 10.85
CA GLN A 94 23.85 1.01 10.42
C GLN A 94 24.78 0.15 9.55
N ASP A 95 24.95 -1.11 9.94
CA ASP A 95 25.62 -2.11 9.10
C ASP A 95 24.75 -2.44 7.87
N PRO A 96 25.23 -2.19 6.63
CA PRO A 96 24.47 -2.48 5.41
C PRO A 96 24.22 -3.98 5.19
N GLU A 97 25.00 -4.87 5.80
CA GLU A 97 24.78 -6.32 5.73
C GLU A 97 23.65 -6.77 6.67
N LYS A 98 23.32 -5.94 7.68
CA LYS A 98 22.25 -6.21 8.62
C LYS A 98 20.91 -5.73 8.06
N GLN A 99 20.24 -6.63 7.33
CA GLN A 99 18.92 -6.40 6.71
C GLN A 99 17.77 -6.44 7.74
N ASP A 100 17.82 -5.57 8.74
CA ASP A 100 16.78 -5.43 9.76
C ASP A 100 15.77 -4.31 9.44
N VAL A 101 14.87 -4.05 10.38
CA VAL A 101 13.85 -2.99 10.26
C VAL A 101 14.45 -1.61 9.99
N THR A 102 15.67 -1.33 10.45
CA THR A 102 16.34 -0.06 10.18
C THR A 102 16.77 0.02 8.71
N PHE A 103 17.34 -1.06 8.18
CA PHE A 103 17.72 -1.18 6.77
C PHE A 103 16.53 -0.97 5.82
N GLU A 104 15.38 -1.58 6.12
CA GLU A 104 14.15 -1.43 5.35
C GLU A 104 13.58 -0.01 5.46
N ASN A 105 13.44 0.52 6.67
CA ASN A 105 12.80 1.82 6.92
C ASN A 105 13.60 3.00 6.36
N ALA A 106 14.94 2.96 6.39
CA ALA A 106 15.77 4.03 5.83
C ALA A 106 15.47 4.25 4.36
N GLN A 107 15.38 3.16 3.59
CA GLN A 107 15.05 3.21 2.16
C GLN A 107 13.63 3.74 1.92
N ALA A 108 12.64 3.32 2.73
CA ALA A 108 11.26 3.80 2.60
C ALA A 108 11.12 5.30 2.89
N ARG A 109 11.87 5.81 3.88
CA ARG A 109 11.90 7.24 4.21
C ARG A 109 12.59 8.07 3.13
N GLU A 110 13.73 7.61 2.62
CA GLU A 110 14.44 8.29 1.53
C GLU A 110 13.56 8.44 0.27
N ARG A 111 12.82 7.39 -0.10
CA ARG A 111 11.85 7.46 -1.20
C ARG A 111 10.78 8.52 -0.97
N THR A 112 10.29 8.64 0.25
CA THR A 112 9.27 9.63 0.61
C THR A 112 9.84 11.04 0.56
N GLN A 113 11.07 11.24 1.05
CA GLN A 113 11.78 12.51 0.97
C GLN A 113 11.92 12.97 -0.49
N VAL A 114 12.46 12.11 -1.37
CA VAL A 114 12.59 12.39 -2.81
C VAL A 114 11.23 12.79 -3.43
N LEU A 115 10.16 12.05 -3.14
CA LEU A 115 8.83 12.36 -3.68
C LEU A 115 8.31 13.73 -3.22
N MET A 116 8.48 14.06 -1.93
CA MET A 116 8.06 15.34 -1.38
C MET A 116 8.86 16.50 -1.98
N ASP A 117 10.17 16.34 -2.13
CA ASP A 117 11.04 17.36 -2.70
C ASP A 117 10.79 17.58 -4.20
N LEU A 118 10.53 16.50 -4.95
CA LEU A 118 10.10 16.61 -6.35
C LEU A 118 8.75 17.29 -6.48
N ALA A 119 7.80 17.02 -5.57
CA ALA A 119 6.51 17.72 -5.55
C ALA A 119 6.70 19.22 -5.29
N ASN A 120 7.60 19.60 -4.38
CA ASN A 120 7.95 21.02 -4.17
C ASN A 120 8.57 21.64 -5.42
N GLN A 121 9.51 20.95 -6.08
CA GLN A 121 10.18 21.43 -7.29
C GLN A 121 9.21 21.69 -8.43
N CYS A 122 8.18 20.85 -8.60
CA CYS A 122 7.21 20.96 -9.68
C CYS A 122 5.90 21.66 -9.30
N GLY A 123 5.77 22.19 -8.09
CA GLY A 123 4.53 22.79 -7.57
C GLY A 123 3.36 21.80 -7.53
N GLY A 124 3.65 20.52 -7.32
CA GLY A 124 2.72 19.41 -7.40
C GLY A 124 2.31 18.86 -6.05
N LEU A 125 1.64 17.72 -6.07
CA LEU A 125 1.31 16.95 -4.87
C LEU A 125 1.84 15.51 -4.94
N VAL A 126 2.12 14.92 -3.79
CA VAL A 126 2.43 13.48 -3.69
C VAL A 126 1.14 12.68 -3.52
N VAL A 127 0.87 11.77 -4.46
CA VAL A 127 -0.24 10.81 -4.40
C VAL A 127 0.21 9.56 -3.63
N GLY A 128 -0.45 9.27 -2.51
CA GLY A 128 -0.18 8.11 -1.69
C GLY A 128 -0.82 6.84 -2.24
N THR A 129 -0.08 5.74 -2.14
CA THR A 129 -0.46 4.45 -2.73
C THR A 129 -0.96 3.43 -1.71
N GLY A 130 -0.74 3.66 -0.40
CA GLY A 130 -1.09 2.70 0.65
C GLY A 130 -2.59 2.38 0.70
N ASP A 131 -2.89 1.10 0.85
CA ASP A 131 -4.25 0.56 0.82
C ASP A 131 -4.85 0.34 2.22
N LEU A 132 -6.16 0.11 2.29
CA LEU A 132 -6.90 -0.03 3.56
C LEU A 132 -6.37 -1.18 4.43
N SER A 133 -5.91 -2.28 3.82
CA SER A 133 -5.42 -3.47 4.50
C SER A 133 -4.05 -3.23 5.11
N GLU A 134 -3.16 -2.55 4.38
CA GLU A 134 -1.87 -2.07 4.89
C GLU A 134 -2.07 -1.10 6.06
N LEU A 135 -3.04 -0.18 5.95
CA LEU A 135 -3.42 0.71 7.04
C LEU A 135 -3.96 -0.05 8.26
N ALA A 136 -4.78 -1.08 8.06
CA ALA A 136 -5.33 -1.91 9.13
C ALA A 136 -4.22 -2.63 9.90
N LEU A 137 -3.29 -3.25 9.17
CA LEU A 137 -2.19 -4.03 9.74
C LEU A 137 -0.97 -3.18 10.15
N GLY A 138 -0.98 -1.89 9.83
CA GLY A 138 0.18 -1.00 9.95
C GLY A 138 1.39 -1.52 9.18
N TRP A 139 1.15 -2.12 8.02
CA TRP A 139 2.19 -2.62 7.12
C TRP A 139 2.70 -1.50 6.22
N ALA A 140 3.34 -0.53 6.86
CA ALA A 140 3.90 0.66 6.23
C ALA A 140 4.97 1.28 7.15
N THR A 141 5.90 2.05 6.60
CA THR A 141 6.89 2.78 7.39
C THR A 141 6.29 4.07 7.93
N TYR A 142 6.37 4.28 9.25
CA TYR A 142 5.99 5.57 9.84
C TYR A 142 6.95 6.66 9.38
N ASN A 143 6.41 7.78 8.93
CA ASN A 143 7.04 8.86 8.16
C ASN A 143 7.81 8.39 6.92
N GLY A 144 7.39 7.28 6.33
CA GLY A 144 7.81 6.82 5.00
C GLY A 144 6.60 6.70 4.08
N ASP A 145 6.42 5.52 3.48
CA ASP A 145 5.44 5.21 2.43
C ASP A 145 3.96 5.45 2.82
N HIS A 146 3.64 5.52 4.11
CA HIS A 146 2.29 5.87 4.55
C HIS A 146 1.96 7.37 4.41
N MET A 147 2.98 8.23 4.27
CA MET A 147 2.82 9.69 4.13
C MET A 147 2.68 10.10 2.67
N SER A 148 1.76 11.01 2.44
CA SER A 148 1.50 11.64 1.15
C SER A 148 0.69 12.93 1.35
N MET A 149 0.44 13.67 0.28
CA MET A 149 -0.48 14.81 0.34
C MET A 149 -1.93 14.41 0.04
N TYR A 150 -2.14 13.26 -0.60
CA TYR A 150 -3.48 12.68 -0.83
C TYR A 150 -3.40 11.17 -1.11
N GLY A 151 -3.95 10.34 -0.22
CA GLY A 151 -3.96 8.88 -0.32
C GLY A 151 -5.17 8.34 -1.09
N VAL A 152 -5.00 8.00 -2.37
CA VAL A 152 -6.13 7.58 -3.24
C VAL A 152 -6.62 6.17 -2.97
N ASN A 153 -5.76 5.30 -2.43
CA ASN A 153 -6.08 3.91 -2.14
C ASN A 153 -6.50 3.68 -0.67
N ALA A 154 -6.45 4.71 0.17
CA ALA A 154 -6.64 4.58 1.63
C ALA A 154 -7.98 3.96 2.05
N GLY A 155 -9.01 4.02 1.20
CA GLY A 155 -10.33 3.42 1.43
C GLY A 155 -10.57 2.10 0.68
N ILE A 156 -9.57 1.52 0.03
CA ILE A 156 -9.69 0.34 -0.83
C ILE A 156 -8.91 -0.82 -0.19
N PRO A 157 -9.55 -1.94 0.17
CA PRO A 157 -8.83 -3.12 0.69
C PRO A 157 -8.04 -3.83 -0.43
N LYS A 158 -6.95 -4.52 -0.07
CA LYS A 158 -6.04 -5.22 -0.99
C LYS A 158 -6.77 -6.16 -1.95
N THR A 159 -7.73 -6.90 -1.42
CA THR A 159 -8.60 -7.79 -2.21
C THR A 159 -9.33 -7.05 -3.32
N LEU A 160 -9.82 -5.84 -3.03
CA LEU A 160 -10.48 -4.98 -4.02
C LEU A 160 -9.48 -4.30 -4.96
N VAL A 161 -8.28 -3.91 -4.50
CA VAL A 161 -7.22 -3.37 -5.38
C VAL A 161 -6.94 -4.35 -6.52
N ARG A 162 -6.75 -5.63 -6.21
CA ARG A 162 -6.50 -6.69 -7.21
C ARG A 162 -7.64 -6.80 -8.20
N HIS A 163 -8.89 -6.79 -7.70
CA HIS A 163 -10.07 -6.87 -8.56
C HIS A 163 -10.20 -5.64 -9.47
N LEU A 164 -9.96 -4.42 -8.97
CA LEU A 164 -10.05 -3.18 -9.76
C LEU A 164 -9.01 -3.14 -10.88
N VAL A 165 -7.77 -3.54 -10.58
CA VAL A 165 -6.71 -3.60 -11.60
C VAL A 165 -7.01 -4.69 -12.64
N SER A 166 -7.48 -5.86 -12.21
CA SER A 166 -7.89 -6.94 -13.12
C SER A 166 -9.07 -6.55 -14.02
N TYR A 167 -10.10 -5.93 -13.44
CA TYR A 167 -11.22 -5.41 -14.20
C TYR A 167 -10.74 -4.40 -15.26
N TYR A 168 -9.93 -3.42 -14.85
CA TYR A 168 -9.44 -2.41 -15.78
C TYR A 168 -8.54 -3.00 -16.87
N ALA A 169 -7.70 -3.98 -16.55
CA ALA A 169 -6.88 -4.69 -17.54
C ALA A 169 -7.74 -5.37 -18.62
N ASN A 170 -8.92 -5.87 -18.26
CA ASN A 170 -9.83 -6.54 -19.19
C ASN A 170 -10.72 -5.57 -19.99
N THR A 171 -10.90 -4.33 -19.51
CA THR A 171 -11.85 -3.37 -20.10
C THR A 171 -11.20 -2.12 -20.70
N CYS A 172 -9.89 -1.92 -20.56
CA CYS A 172 -9.22 -0.69 -20.99
C CYS A 172 -9.19 -0.48 -22.51
N GLY A 173 -9.41 -1.52 -23.31
CA GLY A 173 -9.39 -1.45 -24.78
C GLY A 173 -8.01 -1.21 -25.40
N ASP A 174 -6.95 -1.30 -24.59
CA ASP A 174 -5.55 -1.13 -24.99
C ASP A 174 -4.77 -2.40 -24.69
N THR A 175 -4.36 -3.11 -25.74
CA THR A 175 -3.68 -4.41 -25.65
C THR A 175 -2.33 -4.32 -24.96
N GLU A 176 -1.57 -3.25 -25.18
CA GLU A 176 -0.25 -3.06 -24.56
C GLU A 176 -0.42 -2.80 -23.06
N LEU A 177 -1.32 -1.88 -22.70
CA LEU A 177 -1.62 -1.59 -21.29
C LEU A 177 -2.19 -2.81 -20.57
N SER A 178 -3.10 -3.55 -21.22
CA SER A 178 -3.67 -4.78 -20.68
C SER A 178 -2.57 -5.80 -20.33
N ALA A 179 -1.63 -6.05 -21.26
CA ALA A 179 -0.52 -6.97 -21.03
C ALA A 179 0.36 -6.55 -19.83
N VAL A 180 0.67 -5.26 -19.72
CA VAL A 180 1.47 -4.74 -18.59
C VAL A 180 0.72 -4.89 -17.26
N LEU A 181 -0.58 -4.58 -17.23
CA LEU A 181 -1.40 -4.75 -16.02
C LEU A 181 -1.53 -6.22 -15.60
N GLN A 182 -1.64 -7.13 -16.56
CA GLN A 182 -1.64 -8.57 -16.29
C GLN A 182 -0.30 -9.00 -15.70
N ASP A 183 0.85 -8.55 -16.22
CA ASP A 183 2.15 -8.91 -15.63
C ASP A 183 2.29 -8.40 -14.18
N VAL A 184 1.78 -7.21 -13.87
CA VAL A 184 1.71 -6.70 -12.49
C VAL A 184 0.86 -7.62 -11.60
N LEU A 185 -0.29 -8.10 -12.08
CA LEU A 185 -1.19 -9.00 -11.33
C LEU A 185 -0.58 -10.38 -11.05
N HIS A 186 0.32 -10.84 -11.92
CA HIS A 186 1.05 -12.11 -11.76
C HIS A 186 2.33 -11.98 -10.93
N THR A 187 2.77 -10.74 -10.66
CA THR A 187 3.93 -10.50 -9.80
C THR A 187 3.53 -10.70 -8.33
N PRO A 188 4.25 -11.56 -7.56
CA PRO A 188 3.97 -11.76 -6.14
C PRO A 188 4.06 -10.45 -5.33
N VAL A 189 3.20 -10.29 -4.31
CA VAL A 189 3.20 -9.11 -3.45
C VAL A 189 4.38 -9.13 -2.48
N SER A 190 5.31 -8.18 -2.62
CA SER A 190 6.57 -8.14 -1.88
C SER A 190 7.08 -6.70 -1.65
N PRO A 191 7.78 -6.43 -0.53
CA PRO A 191 8.57 -5.20 -0.39
C PRO A 191 9.87 -5.29 -1.20
N GLU A 192 10.08 -4.36 -2.14
CA GLU A 192 11.34 -4.25 -2.92
C GLU A 192 12.47 -3.58 -2.12
N LEU A 193 12.70 -4.04 -0.89
CA LEU A 193 13.68 -3.47 0.04
C LEU A 193 14.90 -4.35 0.21
N VAL A 194 14.74 -5.66 0.07
CA VAL A 194 15.79 -6.68 0.20
C VAL A 194 16.15 -7.22 -1.17
N ALA A 195 17.45 -7.39 -1.42
CA ALA A 195 17.96 -7.93 -2.67
C ALA A 195 17.37 -9.34 -2.95
N PRO A 196 16.93 -9.63 -4.18
CA PRO A 196 16.52 -10.99 -4.53
C PRO A 196 17.69 -11.96 -4.38
N LYS A 197 17.41 -13.19 -3.95
CA LYS A 197 18.38 -14.31 -4.02
C LYS A 197 18.15 -15.02 -5.34
N ASN A 198 19.19 -15.12 -6.17
CA ASN A 198 19.13 -15.77 -7.50
C ASN A 198 18.05 -15.20 -8.44
N GLY A 199 17.72 -13.91 -8.33
CA GLY A 199 16.69 -13.27 -9.16
C GLY A 199 15.25 -13.56 -8.72
N GLU A 200 15.04 -14.35 -7.67
CA GLU A 200 13.72 -14.60 -7.08
C GLU A 200 13.44 -13.68 -5.89
N ILE A 201 12.19 -13.25 -5.80
CA ILE A 201 11.68 -12.44 -4.69
C ILE A 201 11.75 -13.26 -3.40
N VAL A 202 12.59 -12.82 -2.46
CA VAL A 202 12.88 -13.55 -1.21
C VAL A 202 11.76 -13.39 -0.18
N GLN A 203 11.07 -12.25 -0.19
CA GLN A 203 10.13 -11.87 0.86
C GLN A 203 8.72 -11.70 0.28
N LYS A 204 7.82 -12.66 0.46
CA LYS A 204 6.40 -12.45 0.18
C LYS A 204 5.74 -11.82 1.39
N THR A 205 5.03 -10.72 1.18
CA THR A 205 4.39 -9.98 2.27
C THR A 205 3.42 -10.88 3.04
N GLU A 206 2.65 -11.68 2.32
CA GLU A 206 1.62 -12.57 2.91
C GLU A 206 2.21 -13.68 3.77
N ASP A 207 3.48 -14.05 3.59
CA ASP A 207 4.15 -15.02 4.47
C ASP A 207 4.40 -14.43 5.88
N LEU A 208 4.57 -13.09 5.95
CA LEU A 208 4.84 -12.36 7.20
C LEU A 208 3.58 -11.83 7.86
N VAL A 209 2.67 -11.25 7.07
CA VAL A 209 1.45 -10.62 7.60
C VAL A 209 0.23 -11.53 7.56
N GLY A 210 0.24 -12.55 6.71
CA GLY A 210 -0.89 -13.44 6.45
C GLY A 210 -1.67 -13.06 5.20
N PRO A 211 -2.61 -13.92 4.77
CA PRO A 211 -3.40 -13.72 3.57
C PRO A 211 -4.34 -12.51 3.76
N TYR A 212 -4.30 -11.58 2.81
CA TYR A 212 -5.09 -10.35 2.91
C TYR A 212 -6.60 -10.59 2.94
N GLU A 213 -7.08 -11.66 2.30
CA GLU A 213 -8.52 -11.99 2.32
C GLU A 213 -9.06 -12.31 3.72
N LEU A 214 -8.25 -12.92 4.59
CA LEU A 214 -8.63 -13.13 5.99
C LEU A 214 -8.64 -11.81 6.75
N HIS A 215 -7.63 -10.97 6.56
CA HIS A 215 -7.54 -9.67 7.25
C HIS A 215 -8.64 -8.71 6.82
N ASP A 216 -8.94 -8.64 5.53
CA ASP A 216 -10.03 -7.84 4.99
C ASP A 216 -11.38 -8.32 5.50
N PHE A 217 -11.56 -9.65 5.61
CA PHE A 217 -12.74 -10.25 6.22
C PHE A 217 -12.87 -9.86 7.69
N PHE A 218 -11.78 -10.00 8.48
CA PHE A 218 -11.80 -9.63 9.89
C PHE A 218 -12.07 -8.15 10.07
N LEU A 219 -11.40 -7.30 9.29
CA LEU A 219 -11.56 -5.85 9.31
C LEU A 219 -13.01 -5.44 9.07
N TYR A 220 -13.62 -6.00 8.02
CA TYR A 220 -15.00 -5.70 7.66
C TYR A 220 -15.96 -6.07 8.79
N TYR A 221 -15.95 -7.31 9.26
CA TYR A 221 -16.91 -7.74 10.27
C TYR A 221 -16.64 -7.18 11.67
N MET A 222 -15.39 -6.86 11.99
CA MET A 222 -15.06 -6.15 13.22
C MET A 222 -15.62 -4.72 13.19
N LEU A 223 -15.32 -3.93 12.15
CA LEU A 223 -15.67 -2.49 12.14
C LEU A 223 -17.10 -2.22 11.65
N ARG A 224 -17.54 -2.89 10.58
CA ARG A 224 -18.87 -2.66 10.02
C ARG A 224 -19.97 -3.34 10.83
N CYS A 225 -19.71 -4.55 11.31
CA CYS A 225 -20.72 -5.38 11.96
C CYS A 225 -20.57 -5.46 13.48
N GLY A 226 -19.46 -4.98 14.06
CA GLY A 226 -19.23 -5.01 15.50
C GLY A 226 -19.15 -6.43 16.08
N PHE A 227 -18.72 -7.41 15.29
CA PHE A 227 -18.71 -8.79 15.76
C PHE A 227 -17.58 -9.03 16.77
N PRO A 228 -17.86 -9.68 17.92
CA PRO A 228 -16.81 -10.10 18.83
C PRO A 228 -15.98 -11.24 18.22
N PRO A 229 -14.72 -11.44 18.67
CA PRO A 229 -13.80 -12.46 18.15
C PRO A 229 -14.42 -13.85 17.97
N ARG A 230 -15.15 -14.37 18.98
CA ARG A 230 -15.76 -15.70 18.91
C ARG A 230 -16.79 -15.83 17.79
N LYS A 231 -17.62 -14.81 17.60
CA LYS A 231 -18.61 -14.81 16.51
C LYS A 231 -17.91 -14.70 15.16
N LEU A 232 -16.95 -13.79 15.05
CA LEU A 232 -16.19 -13.58 13.83
C LEU A 232 -15.44 -14.84 13.41
N TYR A 233 -14.77 -15.52 14.35
CA TYR A 233 -14.06 -16.76 14.10
C TYR A 233 -14.98 -17.85 13.56
N ARG A 234 -16.14 -18.06 14.22
CA ARG A 234 -17.14 -19.04 13.77
C ARG A 234 -17.61 -18.78 12.33
N ILE A 235 -17.82 -17.51 11.96
CA ILE A 235 -18.26 -17.17 10.60
C ILE A 235 -17.10 -17.35 9.63
N ALA A 236 -15.88 -16.92 9.97
CA ALA A 236 -14.70 -17.12 9.14
C ALA A 236 -14.46 -18.60 8.83
N CYS A 237 -14.50 -19.50 9.83
CA CYS A 237 -14.35 -20.94 9.61
C CYS A 237 -15.40 -21.53 8.65
N ARG A 238 -16.60 -20.95 8.60
CA ARG A 238 -17.66 -21.37 7.66
C ARG A 238 -17.44 -20.78 6.27
N SER A 239 -17.09 -19.50 6.18
CA SER A 239 -16.86 -18.79 4.93
C SER A 239 -15.65 -19.31 4.17
N PHE A 240 -14.62 -19.77 4.89
CA PHE A 240 -13.37 -20.26 4.34
C PHE A 240 -13.19 -21.78 4.47
N ALA A 241 -14.30 -22.51 4.67
CA ALA A 241 -14.26 -23.97 4.77
C ALA A 241 -13.65 -24.59 3.50
N GLY A 242 -12.63 -25.43 3.66
CA GLY A 242 -11.89 -26.06 2.57
C GLY A 242 -10.81 -25.17 1.92
N ALA A 243 -10.79 -23.87 2.20
CA ALA A 243 -9.73 -22.96 1.76
C ALA A 243 -8.66 -22.76 2.85
N TYR A 244 -9.08 -22.68 4.11
CA TYR A 244 -8.18 -22.53 5.25
C TYR A 244 -8.56 -23.47 6.39
N GLU A 245 -7.54 -24.06 7.01
CA GLU A 245 -7.71 -24.77 8.28
C GLU A 245 -8.08 -23.80 9.41
N LYS A 246 -8.81 -24.31 10.40
CA LYS A 246 -9.30 -23.50 11.53
C LYS A 246 -8.14 -22.85 12.29
N GLU A 247 -7.05 -23.60 12.47
CA GLU A 247 -5.82 -23.18 13.12
C GLU A 247 -5.16 -22.02 12.38
N THR A 248 -5.20 -22.04 11.03
CA THR A 248 -4.69 -20.95 10.19
C THR A 248 -5.52 -19.68 10.36
N ILE A 249 -6.85 -19.82 10.36
CA ILE A 249 -7.77 -18.68 10.59
C ILE A 249 -7.51 -18.08 11.98
N LEU A 250 -7.39 -18.93 13.00
CA LEU A 250 -7.17 -18.49 14.37
C LEU A 250 -5.83 -17.77 14.55
N LYS A 251 -4.76 -18.33 13.98
CA LYS A 251 -3.42 -17.72 13.95
C LYS A 251 -3.48 -16.30 13.37
N TRP A 252 -4.09 -16.14 12.19
CA TRP A 252 -4.13 -14.83 11.53
C TRP A 252 -5.10 -13.86 12.19
N MET A 253 -6.17 -14.34 12.82
CA MET A 253 -7.03 -13.52 13.67
C MET A 253 -6.26 -12.94 14.87
N LYS A 254 -5.42 -13.75 15.52
CA LYS A 254 -4.55 -13.28 16.63
C LYS A 254 -3.57 -12.21 16.15
N VAL A 255 -2.95 -12.41 14.99
CA VAL A 255 -2.06 -11.41 14.36
C VAL A 255 -2.82 -10.14 14.00
N PHE A 256 -4.02 -10.26 13.43
CA PHE A 256 -4.88 -9.14 13.05
C PHE A 256 -5.16 -8.24 14.26
N TYR A 257 -5.71 -8.77 15.36
CA TYR A 257 -6.04 -7.94 16.53
C TYR A 257 -4.80 -7.32 17.15
N ARG A 258 -3.70 -8.07 17.30
CA ARG A 258 -2.45 -7.53 17.83
C ARG A 258 -1.96 -6.34 17.00
N ARG A 259 -1.89 -6.50 15.68
CA ARG A 259 -1.40 -5.45 14.77
C ARG A 259 -2.37 -4.29 14.65
N PHE A 260 -3.66 -4.58 14.51
CA PHE A 260 -4.70 -3.55 14.38
C PHE A 260 -4.60 -2.56 15.54
N PHE A 261 -4.60 -3.03 16.78
CA PHE A 261 -4.49 -2.13 17.93
C PHE A 261 -3.12 -1.45 18.04
N ALA A 262 -2.03 -2.21 17.96
CA ALA A 262 -0.67 -1.68 18.15
C ALA A 262 -0.24 -0.63 17.12
N GLN A 263 -0.88 -0.63 15.94
CA GLN A 263 -0.50 0.25 14.82
C GLN A 263 -1.42 1.47 14.67
N GLN A 264 -2.31 1.73 15.65
CA GLN A 264 -3.22 2.87 15.60
C GLN A 264 -2.50 4.22 15.52
N PHE A 265 -1.33 4.36 16.13
CA PHE A 265 -0.55 5.60 16.05
C PHE A 265 -0.22 6.02 14.61
N LYS A 266 0.02 5.05 13.70
CA LYS A 266 0.24 5.33 12.28
C LYS A 266 -1.01 5.88 11.60
N ARG A 267 -2.18 5.44 12.06
CA ARG A 267 -3.47 5.87 11.50
C ARG A 267 -3.91 7.25 12.00
N SER A 268 -3.49 7.61 13.21
CA SER A 268 -3.81 8.91 13.81
C SER A 268 -3.31 10.10 12.97
N CYS A 269 -2.26 9.92 12.15
CA CYS A 269 -1.71 10.96 11.27
C CYS A 269 -1.91 10.67 9.78
N LEU A 270 -2.97 9.94 9.39
CA LEU A 270 -3.19 9.63 7.97
C LEU A 270 -3.39 10.87 7.09
N PRO A 271 -2.82 10.88 5.87
CA PRO A 271 -3.16 11.86 4.85
C PRO A 271 -4.64 11.83 4.52
N ASP A 272 -5.13 12.89 3.88
CA ASP A 272 -6.48 12.90 3.36
C ASP A 272 -6.64 11.92 2.21
N GLY A 273 -7.81 11.29 2.12
CA GLY A 273 -8.15 10.31 1.10
C GLY A 273 -9.65 10.03 1.12
N PRO A 274 -10.22 9.56 0.00
CA PRO A 274 -11.66 9.29 -0.06
C PRO A 274 -12.00 7.98 0.66
N LYS A 275 -13.09 7.99 1.43
CA LYS A 275 -13.78 6.75 1.83
C LYS A 275 -14.45 6.15 0.58
N ILE A 276 -14.16 4.88 0.28
CA ILE A 276 -14.73 4.18 -0.89
C ILE A 276 -15.76 3.13 -0.46
N GLY A 277 -15.39 2.24 0.46
CA GLY A 277 -16.28 1.21 0.98
C GLY A 277 -17.15 1.69 2.16
N SER A 278 -17.77 0.73 2.85
CA SER A 278 -18.54 0.97 4.06
C SER A 278 -17.68 1.16 5.32
N VAL A 279 -16.38 0.89 5.23
CA VAL A 279 -15.38 1.01 6.30
C VAL A 279 -14.28 1.99 5.88
N SER A 280 -13.90 2.87 6.80
CA SER A 280 -12.75 3.77 6.73
C SER A 280 -11.93 3.67 8.00
N LEU A 281 -10.61 3.83 7.89
CA LEU A 281 -9.72 3.89 9.07
C LEU A 281 -9.23 5.30 9.36
N SER A 282 -9.80 6.31 8.69
CA SER A 282 -9.46 7.70 8.98
C SER A 282 -9.95 8.09 10.38
N PRO A 283 -9.06 8.68 11.22
CA PRO A 283 -9.42 9.13 12.56
C PRO A 283 -10.43 10.28 12.56
N ARG A 284 -10.61 10.91 11.40
CA ARG A 284 -11.54 12.03 11.18
C ARG A 284 -12.96 11.56 10.86
N THR A 285 -13.16 10.26 10.63
CA THR A 285 -14.44 9.69 10.19
C THR A 285 -14.85 8.48 11.04
N ASP A 286 -14.71 7.27 10.52
CA ASP A 286 -15.33 6.05 11.04
C ASP A 286 -14.58 5.45 12.25
N LEU A 287 -13.25 5.59 12.32
CA LEU A 287 -12.44 4.94 13.36
C LEU A 287 -11.86 5.96 14.35
N ARG A 288 -12.52 6.16 15.48
CA ARG A 288 -11.98 6.95 16.60
C ARG A 288 -11.46 6.02 17.68
N MET A 289 -10.16 5.76 17.67
CA MET A 289 -9.50 4.88 18.63
C MET A 289 -8.22 5.54 19.15
N PRO A 290 -7.98 5.53 20.48
CA PRO A 290 -6.71 5.99 21.06
C PRO A 290 -5.52 5.22 20.49
N SER A 291 -4.39 5.91 20.27
CA SER A 291 -3.16 5.29 19.76
C SER A 291 -2.58 4.24 20.72
N ASP A 292 -2.93 4.32 21.99
CA ASP A 292 -2.54 3.49 23.13
C ASP A 292 -3.64 2.48 23.56
N ALA A 293 -4.66 2.27 22.72
CA ALA A 293 -5.72 1.31 22.98
C ALA A 293 -5.17 -0.13 23.13
N SER A 294 -5.63 -0.84 24.17
CA SER A 294 -5.20 -2.21 24.45
C SER A 294 -6.03 -3.26 23.71
N ALA A 295 -5.34 -4.24 23.10
CA ALA A 295 -5.96 -5.40 22.47
C ALA A 295 -6.33 -6.53 23.45
N ALA A 296 -6.04 -6.38 24.75
CA ALA A 296 -6.03 -7.50 25.70
C ALA A 296 -7.35 -8.27 25.78
N LEU A 297 -8.50 -7.57 25.75
CA LEU A 297 -9.82 -8.22 25.81
C LEU A 297 -10.12 -9.04 24.55
N TRP A 298 -9.76 -8.51 23.36
CA TRP A 298 -9.93 -9.23 22.10
C TRP A 298 -9.02 -10.45 22.04
N LEU A 299 -7.75 -10.29 22.42
CA LEU A 299 -6.78 -11.38 22.41
C LEU A 299 -7.14 -12.48 23.41
N LYS A 300 -7.60 -12.13 24.61
CA LYS A 300 -8.09 -13.10 25.59
C LYS A 300 -9.24 -13.95 25.05
N GLU A 301 -10.18 -13.32 24.32
CA GLU A 301 -11.28 -14.05 23.70
C GLU A 301 -10.79 -14.95 22.54
N VAL A 302 -9.83 -14.50 21.73
CA VAL A 302 -9.21 -15.31 20.67
C VAL A 302 -8.47 -16.51 21.26
N GLU A 303 -7.70 -16.32 22.33
CA GLU A 303 -6.94 -17.39 22.99
C GLU A 303 -7.86 -18.45 23.61
N ALA A 304 -9.04 -18.05 24.10
CA ALA A 304 -10.05 -18.99 24.59
C ALA A 304 -10.67 -19.87 23.48
N LEU A 305 -10.37 -19.62 22.20
CA LEU A 305 -10.79 -20.44 21.06
C LEU A 305 -9.73 -21.47 20.65
N GLU A 306 -8.56 -21.49 21.30
CA GLU A 306 -7.47 -22.45 21.04
C GLU A 306 -7.78 -23.88 21.57
N GLY A 307 -9.05 -24.19 21.88
CA GLY A 307 -9.52 -25.46 22.47
C GLY A 307 -10.62 -26.16 21.69
#